data_AF-A0A0Q5XNV6-F1
#
_entry.id   AF-A0A0Q5XNV6-F1
#
_cell.length_a   1.000
_cell.length_b   1.000
_cell.length_c   1.000
_cell.angle_alpha   90.00
_cell.angle_beta   90.00
_cell.angle_gamma   90.00
#
_symmetry.space_group_name_H-M   'P 1'
#
loop_
_entity.id
_entity.type
_entity.pdbx_description
1 polymer ?
#
loop_
_entity_poly.entity_id
_entity_poly.type
_entity_poly.pdbx_seq_one_letter_code
_entity_poly.pdbx_strand_id
1 'polypeptide(L)'
;MRHNPASGAIVIMLRQLKMHGMAHAVGDLTEQGSPAFEAAIPILSQLLKAETAEREVRSTAYQLKSIAGVRGCHSNPVPASQGGNGRTRGPIDSLSAQVSALPGLP
;
A
#
# COMPACT_ATOMS: atom_id res chain seq x y z
N MET A 1 17.67 9.18 32.78
CA MET A 1 17.48 8.90 31.34
C MET A 1 17.47 10.23 30.61
N ARG A 2 18.42 10.48 29.70
CA ARG A 2 18.42 11.71 28.90
C ARG A 2 17.60 11.45 27.65
N HIS A 3 16.33 11.83 27.68
CA HIS A 3 15.46 11.75 26.51
C HIS A 3 15.84 12.87 25.55
N ASN A 4 16.13 12.51 24.30
CA ASN A 4 16.30 13.46 23.22
C ASN A 4 14.91 14.01 22.84
N PRO A 5 14.68 15.35 22.92
CA PRO A 5 13.38 15.93 22.55
C PRO A 5 13.00 15.65 21.09
N ALA A 6 13.97 15.42 20.20
CA ALA A 6 13.71 15.07 18.80
C ALA A 6 13.02 13.70 18.66
N SER A 7 13.39 12.73 19.49
CA SER A 7 12.77 11.39 19.51
C SER A 7 11.30 11.46 19.92
N GLY A 8 10.97 12.30 20.91
CA GLY A 8 9.59 12.55 21.32
C GLY A 8 8.74 13.20 20.22
N ALA A 9 9.32 14.15 19.49
CA ALA A 9 8.64 14.79 18.35
C ALA A 9 8.29 13.78 17.25
N ILE A 10 9.17 12.82 16.97
CA ILE A 10 8.92 11.74 15.99
C ILE A 10 7.70 10.91 16.38
N VAL A 11 7.58 10.51 17.64
CA VAL A 11 6.41 9.75 18.14
C VAL A 11 5.11 10.53 17.94
N ILE A 12 5.12 11.84 18.22
CA ILE A 12 3.95 12.70 18.04
C ILE A 12 3.57 12.79 16.56
N MET A 13 4.54 13.04 15.67
CA MET A 13 4.30 13.12 14.22
C MET A 13 3.73 11.80 13.66
N LEU A 14 4.25 10.65 14.09
CA LEU A 14 3.72 9.34 13.69
C LEU A 14 2.26 9.16 14.10
N ARG A 15 1.86 9.63 15.30
CA ARG A 15 0.47 9.59 15.77
C ARG A 15 -0.44 10.51 14.94
N GLN A 16 0.03 11.70 14.56
CA GLN A 16 -0.72 12.60 13.67
C GLN A 16 -0.99 11.95 12.31
N LEU A 17 -0.03 11.18 11.80
CA LEU A 17 -0.17 10.41 10.57
C LEU A 17 -0.94 9.09 10.72
N LYS A 18 -1.50 8.82 11.92
CA LYS A 18 -2.23 7.60 12.32
C LYS A 18 -1.39 6.31 12.28
N MET A 19 -0.07 6.43 12.35
CA MET A 19 0.86 5.29 12.32
C MET A 19 1.18 4.80 13.74
N HIS A 20 0.13 4.41 14.49
CA HIS A 20 0.22 4.10 15.92
C HIS A 20 1.18 2.94 16.25
N GLY A 21 1.24 1.90 15.40
CA GLY A 21 2.18 0.79 15.58
C GLY A 21 3.64 1.23 15.50
N MET A 22 3.97 2.11 14.54
CA MET A 22 5.32 2.69 14.45
C MET A 22 5.59 3.67 15.58
N ALA A 23 4.60 4.46 15.99
CA ALA A 23 4.75 5.36 17.14
C ALA A 23 5.05 4.59 18.44
N HIS A 24 4.46 3.40 18.62
CA HIS A 24 4.75 2.52 19.74
C HIS A 24 6.17 1.96 19.66
N ALA A 25 6.54 1.36 18.51
CA ALA A 25 7.88 0.79 18.32
C ALA A 25 9.01 1.82 18.49
N VAL A 26 8.82 3.04 18.00
CA VAL A 26 9.78 4.14 18.20
C VAL A 26 9.86 4.59 19.66
N GLY A 27 8.75 4.53 20.40
CA GLY A 27 8.74 4.75 21.85
C GLY A 27 9.64 3.75 22.57
N ASP A 28 9.46 2.46 22.28
CA ASP A 28 10.26 1.38 22.87
C ASP A 28 11.75 1.53 22.53
N LEU A 29 12.09 1.86 21.28
CA LEU A 29 13.48 2.13 20.86
C LEU A 29 14.11 3.35 21.55
N THR A 30 13.30 4.38 21.84
CA THR A 30 13.73 5.57 22.57
C THR A 30 14.02 5.24 24.03
N GLU A 31 13.20 4.42 24.67
CA GLU A 31 13.41 3.96 26.05
C GLU A 31 14.64 3.05 26.16
N GLN A 32 14.87 2.20 25.15
CA GLN A 32 16.06 1.35 25.05
C GLN A 32 17.35 2.14 24.79
N GLY A 33 17.25 3.39 24.29
CA GLY A 33 18.40 4.23 23.98
C GLY A 33 19.25 3.65 22.84
N SER A 34 18.62 3.05 21.83
CA SER A 34 19.34 2.40 20.73
C SER A 34 20.21 3.41 19.94
N PRO A 35 21.53 3.18 19.80
CA PRO A 35 22.41 4.09 19.06
C PRO A 35 22.08 4.12 17.55
N ALA A 36 21.54 3.03 17.01
CA ALA A 36 21.07 3.00 15.62
C ALA A 36 19.85 3.90 15.41
N PHE A 37 18.94 3.94 16.39
CA PHE A 37 17.78 4.83 16.33
C PHE A 37 18.20 6.30 16.43
N GLU A 38 19.09 6.65 17.36
CA GLU A 38 19.59 8.03 17.49
C GLU A 38 20.25 8.52 16.19
N ALA A 39 21.01 7.66 15.50
CA ALA A 39 21.58 7.97 14.19
C ALA A 39 20.53 8.13 13.08
N ALA A 40 19.36 7.48 13.22
CA ALA A 40 18.27 7.53 12.25
C ALA A 40 17.29 8.69 12.46
N ILE A 41 17.34 9.39 13.59
CA ILE A 41 16.49 10.56 13.90
C ILE A 41 16.43 11.60 12.76
N PRO A 42 17.55 12.08 12.19
CA PRO A 42 17.50 13.14 11.18
C PRO A 42 16.77 12.70 9.91
N ILE A 43 17.06 11.50 9.41
CA ILE A 43 16.40 10.99 8.20
C ILE A 43 14.92 10.69 8.46
N LEU A 44 14.57 10.14 9.62
CA LEU A 44 13.18 9.87 9.96
C LEU A 44 12.37 11.17 10.08
N SER A 45 12.95 12.24 10.65
CA SER A 45 12.31 13.55 10.70
C SER A 45 12.02 14.10 9.30
N GLN A 46 12.97 13.95 8.36
CA GLN A 46 12.79 14.39 6.97
C GLN A 46 11.69 13.61 6.25
N LEU A 47 11.69 12.28 6.38
CA LEU A 47 10.69 11.41 5.77
C LEU A 47 9.27 11.72 6.28
N LEU A 48 9.10 11.96 7.58
CA LEU A 48 7.78 12.29 8.14
C LEU A 48 7.25 13.65 7.67
N LYS A 49 8.14 14.64 7.51
CA LYS A 49 7.77 15.94 6.93
C LYS A 49 7.37 15.79 5.47
N ALA A 50 8.09 14.98 4.70
CA ALA A 50 7.75 14.70 3.30
C ALA A 50 6.39 14.00 3.18
N GLU A 51 6.16 12.94 3.96
CA GLU A 51 4.88 12.22 4.01
C GLU A 51 3.70 13.16 4.35
N THR A 52 3.90 14.07 5.31
CA THR A 52 2.88 15.06 5.69
C THR A 52 2.58 16.01 4.53
N ALA A 53 3.63 16.56 3.89
CA ALA A 53 3.48 17.45 2.75
C ALA A 53 2.76 16.77 1.57
N GLU A 54 3.07 15.51 1.27
CA GLU A 54 2.39 14.75 0.21
C GLU A 54 0.89 14.56 0.50
N ARG A 55 0.54 14.27 1.75
CA ARG A 55 -0.87 14.16 2.17
C ARG A 55 -1.61 15.49 2.04
N GLU A 56 -0.96 16.60 2.38
CA GLU A 56 -1.53 17.94 2.23
C GLU A 56 -1.80 18.27 0.75
N VAL A 57 -0.83 18.02 -0.14
CA VAL A 57 -1.00 18.20 -1.59
C VAL A 57 -2.13 17.33 -2.14
N ARG A 58 -2.23 16.07 -1.70
CA ARG A 58 -3.31 15.17 -2.13
C ARG A 58 -4.67 15.63 -1.60
N SER A 59 -4.72 16.11 -0.35
CA SER A 59 -5.94 16.62 0.29
C SER A 59 -6.48 17.87 -0.42
N THR A 60 -5.61 18.83 -0.74
CA THR A 60 -6.01 20.03 -1.50
C THR A 60 -6.48 19.67 -2.91
N ALA A 61 -5.80 18.74 -3.58
CA ALA A 61 -6.25 18.25 -4.89
C ALA A 61 -7.65 17.61 -4.83
N TYR A 62 -7.94 16.81 -3.79
CA TYR A 62 -9.28 16.25 -3.60
C TYR A 62 -10.34 17.31 -3.28
N GLN A 63 -10.02 18.29 -2.43
CA GLN A 63 -10.94 19.40 -2.13
C GLN A 63 -11.25 20.21 -3.38
N LEU A 64 -10.24 20.61 -4.15
CA LEU A 64 -10.40 21.33 -5.40
C LEU A 64 -11.21 20.51 -6.42
N LYS A 65 -10.96 19.20 -6.52
CA LYS A 65 -11.73 18.30 -7.37
C LYS A 65 -13.22 18.25 -6.96
N SER A 66 -13.48 18.14 -5.66
CA SER A 66 -14.83 18.08 -5.09
C SER A 66 -15.58 19.39 -5.26
N ILE A 67 -14.89 20.52 -5.12
CA ILE A 67 -15.48 21.86 -5.18
C ILE A 67 -15.70 22.30 -6.63
N ALA A 68 -14.68 22.15 -7.48
CA ALA A 68 -14.69 22.72 -8.82
C ALA A 68 -15.41 21.83 -9.86
N GLY A 69 -15.90 20.65 -9.48
CA GLY A 69 -16.61 19.75 -10.41
C GLY A 69 -15.82 19.42 -11.67
N VAL A 70 -14.48 19.47 -11.61
CA VAL A 70 -13.61 19.29 -12.77
C VAL A 70 -13.69 17.82 -13.16
N ARG A 71 -14.58 17.51 -14.10
CA ARG A 71 -14.67 16.22 -14.78
C ARG A 71 -13.29 15.92 -15.36
N GLY A 72 -12.65 14.86 -14.87
CA GLY A 72 -11.24 14.61 -15.15
C GLY A 72 -11.01 14.17 -16.59
N CYS A 73 -10.11 14.84 -17.30
CA CYS A 73 -9.52 14.35 -18.55
C CYS A 73 -8.39 13.33 -18.30
N HIS A 74 -8.27 12.77 -17.09
CA HIS A 74 -7.22 11.81 -16.74
C HIS A 74 -7.85 10.50 -16.26
N SER A 75 -8.50 9.80 -17.19
CA SER A 75 -8.62 8.35 -17.10
C SER A 75 -7.25 7.76 -17.37
N ASN A 76 -6.54 7.34 -16.33
CA ASN A 76 -5.63 6.21 -16.49
C ASN A 76 -6.46 4.97 -16.12
N PRO A 77 -6.94 4.16 -17.07
CA PRO A 77 -7.71 2.98 -16.73
C PRO A 77 -6.78 2.01 -16.00
N VAL A 78 -7.03 1.77 -14.71
CA VAL A 78 -6.57 0.53 -14.07
C VAL A 78 -7.21 -0.58 -14.89
N PRO A 79 -6.43 -1.48 -15.52
CA PRO A 79 -7.04 -2.64 -16.16
C PRO A 79 -7.76 -3.39 -15.06
N ALA A 80 -9.09 -3.47 -15.18
CA ALA A 80 -9.86 -4.40 -14.40
C ALA A 80 -9.22 -5.77 -14.61
N SER A 81 -8.60 -6.30 -13.55
CA SER A 81 -8.20 -7.71 -13.50
C SER A 81 -9.46 -8.48 -13.84
N GLN A 82 -9.50 -8.99 -15.06
CA GLN A 82 -10.59 -9.78 -15.57
C GLN A 82 -10.57 -11.05 -14.72
N GLY A 83 -11.42 -11.08 -13.69
CA GLY A 83 -11.95 -12.30 -13.11
C GLY A 83 -12.77 -13.01 -14.17
N GLY A 84 -12.09 -13.52 -15.19
CA GLY A 84 -12.63 -14.33 -16.26
C GLY A 84 -12.38 -15.79 -15.91
N ASN A 85 -13.41 -16.43 -15.38
CA ASN A 85 -13.49 -17.88 -15.26
C ASN A 85 -13.55 -18.47 -16.69
N GLY A 86 -12.39 -18.61 -17.32
CA GLY A 86 -12.24 -19.06 -18.70
C GLY A 86 -11.12 -20.07 -18.77
N ARG A 87 -11.49 -21.36 -18.67
CA ARG A 87 -10.61 -22.51 -18.96
C ARG A 87 -9.94 -22.31 -20.32
N THR A 88 -8.69 -21.87 -20.33
CA THR A 88 -7.77 -22.18 -21.44
C THR A 88 -7.21 -23.57 -21.19
N ARG A 89 -8.02 -24.60 -21.48
CA ARG A 89 -7.52 -25.95 -21.70
C ARG A 89 -6.62 -25.88 -22.92
N GLY A 90 -5.33 -26.14 -22.72
CA GLY A 90 -4.39 -26.37 -23.82
C GLY A 90 -4.84 -27.54 -24.70
N PRO A 91 -4.23 -27.73 -25.88
CA PRO A 91 -4.65 -28.70 -26.90
C PRO A 91 -4.42 -30.18 -26.53
N ILE A 92 -4.25 -30.53 -25.27
CA ILE A 92 -3.86 -31.87 -24.81
C ILE A 92 -5.09 -32.73 -24.43
N ASP A 93 -6.25 -32.14 -24.16
CA ASP A 93 -7.45 -32.88 -23.71
C ASP A 93 -8.38 -33.36 -24.85
N SER A 94 -8.01 -33.19 -26.12
CA SER A 94 -8.87 -33.62 -27.23
C SER A 94 -8.76 -35.12 -27.57
N LEU A 95 -7.87 -35.87 -26.89
CA LEU A 95 -7.65 -37.28 -27.17
C LEU A 95 -8.42 -38.24 -26.24
N SER A 96 -9.06 -37.73 -25.18
CA SER A 96 -9.77 -38.59 -24.21
C SER A 96 -11.28 -38.69 -24.42
N ALA A 97 -11.87 -37.91 -25.33
CA ALA A 97 -13.32 -37.87 -25.54
C ALA A 97 -13.86 -38.73 -26.71
N GLN A 98 -13.00 -39.41 -27.48
CA GLN A 98 -13.44 -40.32 -28.57
C GLN A 98 -13.53 -41.80 -28.17
N VAL A 99 -13.24 -42.16 -26.92
CA VAL A 99 -13.24 -43.55 -26.42
C VAL A 99 -14.42 -43.84 -25.47
N SER A 100 -15.62 -43.32 -25.76
CA SER A 100 -16.82 -43.69 -24.96
C SER A 100 -18.14 -43.67 -25.71
N ALA A 101 -18.16 -43.52 -27.04
CA ALA A 101 -19.40 -43.48 -27.80
C ALA A 101 -19.31 -44.24 -29.13
N LEU A 102 -19.31 -45.57 -29.07
CA LEU A 102 -20.04 -46.36 -30.07
C LEU A 102 -20.43 -47.74 -29.51
N PRO A 103 -21.75 -48.04 -29.41
CA PRO A 103 -22.25 -49.35 -29.05
C PRO A 103 -22.47 -50.23 -30.30
N GLY A 104 -22.04 -51.51 -30.22
CA GLY A 104 -22.68 -52.66 -30.87
C GLY A 104 -22.36 -52.99 -32.34
N LEU A 105 -21.58 -54.06 -32.52
CA LEU A 105 -21.71 -55.23 -33.45
C LEU A 105 -21.91 -55.00 -34.98
N PRO A 106 -21.59 -55.97 -35.87
CA PRO A 106 -21.47 -57.44 -35.71
C PRO A 106 -20.09 -58.00 -35.39
#